data_AF-A0A4D4MU09-F1
#
_entry.id   AF-A0A4D4MU09-F1
#
_cell.length_a   1.000
_cell.length_b   1.000
_cell.length_c   1.000
_cell.angle_alpha   90.00
_cell.angle_beta   90.00
_cell.angle_gamma   90.00
#
_symmetry.space_group_name_H-M   'P 1'
#
loop_
_entity.id
_entity.type
_entity.pdbx_description
1 polymer ?
#
loop_
_entity_poly.entity_id
_entity_poly.type
_entity_poly.pdbx_seq_one_letter_code
_entity_poly.pdbx_strand_id
1 'polypeptide(L)'
;MHEDHDGRPAYQELLDRLVPGGRLDELTVLAAAHDRDSACALAEAQLPEDFGTSGVLDLEERLGAEGWAAASGQFVGDPFLRALLLLRLHHGDPDHERWRAAHRTLIDHYGDEDPPDSARYRLHHELALGKADFAVAHLRDTFPRADTRSWLASLVFIASAPYYHAHDPDGRDFDGHDHRSSVALGHTDADQQPPDSVNAVLHLRVRRLLHAVWQLTDPLVLPDPKVTERLRFELEQLSNLRPAGNALLWRASRDWPSDALAGRPFRIPGDDHDSGDGGR
;
A
#
# COMPACT_ATOMS: atom_id res chain seq x y z
N MET A 1 -39.81 2.98 10.69
CA MET A 1 -39.76 3.49 9.31
C MET A 1 -38.32 3.89 9.08
N HIS A 2 -37.58 3.10 8.29
CA HIS A 2 -36.20 3.43 7.92
C HIS A 2 -36.28 4.45 6.79
N GLU A 3 -35.72 5.63 6.99
CA GLU A 3 -35.54 6.62 5.93
C GLU A 3 -34.56 6.04 4.90
N ASP A 4 -35.04 5.85 3.68
CA ASP A 4 -34.24 5.58 2.49
C ASP A 4 -33.27 6.76 2.32
N HIS A 5 -31.99 6.59 2.67
CA HIS A 5 -30.97 7.58 2.36
C HIS A 5 -30.85 7.68 0.84
N ASP A 6 -30.81 8.91 0.32
CA ASP A 6 -30.70 9.31 -1.10
C ASP A 6 -29.49 8.67 -1.83
N GLY A 7 -29.44 7.34 -2.01
CA GLY A 7 -28.51 6.59 -2.89
C GLY A 7 -27.00 6.91 -2.80
N ARG A 8 -26.55 7.72 -1.84
CA ARG A 8 -25.19 8.25 -1.77
C ARG A 8 -24.24 7.19 -1.21
N PRO A 9 -23.05 7.02 -1.81
CA PRO A 9 -22.06 6.09 -1.28
C PRO A 9 -21.68 6.45 0.16
N ALA A 10 -21.68 5.45 1.06
CA ALA A 10 -21.42 5.64 2.49
C ALA A 10 -20.08 6.34 2.79
N TYR A 11 -19.06 6.14 1.95
CA TYR A 11 -17.75 6.78 2.14
C TYR A 11 -17.81 8.30 1.98
N GLN A 12 -18.68 8.83 1.12
CA GLN A 12 -18.85 10.28 0.91
C GLN A 12 -19.49 10.91 2.15
N GLU A 13 -20.53 10.26 2.69
CA GLU A 13 -21.22 10.66 3.92
C GLU A 13 -20.30 10.62 5.16
N LEU A 14 -19.31 9.74 5.17
CA LEU A 14 -18.29 9.70 6.22
C LEU A 14 -17.27 10.83 6.06
N LEU A 15 -16.78 11.08 4.85
CA LEU A 15 -15.85 12.18 4.56
C LEU A 15 -16.44 13.55 4.89
N ASP A 16 -17.71 13.78 4.55
CA ASP A 16 -18.41 15.04 4.85
C ASP A 16 -18.50 15.30 6.37
N ARG A 17 -18.52 14.25 7.19
CA ARG A 17 -18.52 14.34 8.66
C ARG A 17 -17.12 14.45 9.25
N LEU A 18 -16.13 13.79 8.66
CA LEU A 18 -14.75 13.73 9.18
C LEU A 18 -13.92 14.96 8.80
N VAL A 19 -14.20 15.57 7.65
CA VAL A 19 -13.49 16.76 7.16
C VAL A 19 -14.49 17.92 6.95
N PRO A 20 -15.13 18.41 8.02
CA PRO A 20 -16.04 19.55 7.90
C PRO A 20 -15.25 20.82 7.56
N GLY A 21 -15.82 21.69 6.71
CA GLY A 21 -15.27 23.04 6.50
C GLY A 21 -14.32 23.22 5.30
N GLY A 22 -14.30 22.29 4.35
CA GLY A 22 -13.62 22.46 3.06
C GLY A 22 -12.17 22.00 3.01
N ARG A 23 -11.60 22.01 1.80
CA ARG A 23 -10.32 21.39 1.37
C ARG A 23 -10.34 19.87 1.14
N LEU A 24 -11.53 19.28 1.03
CA LEU A 24 -11.69 17.86 0.75
C LEU A 24 -11.06 17.47 -0.59
N ASP A 25 -11.14 18.33 -1.61
CA ASP A 25 -10.60 18.04 -2.94
C ASP A 25 -9.06 18.04 -2.93
N GLU A 26 -8.43 19.00 -2.25
CA GLU A 26 -6.98 19.04 -2.08
C GLU A 26 -6.48 17.86 -1.23
N LEU A 27 -7.14 17.56 -0.12
CA LEU A 27 -6.83 16.37 0.70
C LEU A 27 -7.02 15.06 -0.06
N THR A 28 -8.00 14.98 -0.97
CA THR A 28 -8.22 13.79 -1.82
C THR A 28 -7.00 13.51 -2.70
N VAL A 29 -6.39 14.55 -3.26
CA VAL A 29 -5.16 14.41 -4.06
C VAL A 29 -3.96 14.10 -3.16
N LEU A 30 -3.77 14.87 -2.08
CA LEU A 30 -2.60 14.73 -1.20
C LEU A 30 -2.61 13.45 -0.35
N ALA A 31 -3.75 12.76 -0.24
CA ALA A 31 -3.84 11.47 0.45
C ALA A 31 -2.95 10.36 -0.15
N ALA A 32 -2.51 10.53 -1.40
CA ALA A 32 -1.55 9.62 -2.04
C ALA A 32 -0.08 9.89 -1.64
N ALA A 33 0.22 11.05 -1.06
CA ALA A 33 1.59 11.43 -0.68
C ALA A 33 2.06 10.79 0.63
N HIS A 34 3.36 10.56 0.72
CA HIS A 34 4.00 9.95 1.89
C HIS A 34 4.59 10.97 2.86
N ASP A 35 5.02 12.12 2.36
CA ASP A 35 5.69 13.17 3.11
C ASP A 35 5.38 14.53 2.50
N ARG A 36 5.95 15.59 3.08
CA ARG A 36 5.76 16.95 2.60
C ARG A 36 6.27 17.15 1.17
N ASP A 37 7.40 16.53 0.82
CA ASP A 37 8.04 16.75 -0.47
C ASP A 37 7.21 16.12 -1.60
N SER A 38 6.75 14.88 -1.39
CA SER A 38 5.80 14.22 -2.29
C SER A 38 4.44 14.91 -2.34
N ALA A 39 3.96 15.49 -1.23
CA ALA A 39 2.75 16.30 -1.23
C ALA A 39 2.92 17.60 -2.04
N CYS A 40 4.08 18.27 -1.96
CA CYS A 40 4.40 19.42 -2.79
C CYS A 40 4.43 19.03 -4.28
N ALA A 41 5.09 17.93 -4.63
CA ALA A 41 5.14 17.44 -6.01
C ALA A 41 3.74 17.17 -6.59
N LEU A 42 2.85 16.57 -5.79
CA LEU A 42 1.43 16.40 -6.18
C LEU A 42 0.69 17.72 -6.31
N ALA A 43 0.88 18.64 -5.36
CA ALA A 43 0.22 19.94 -5.39
C ALA A 43 0.59 20.74 -6.64
N GLU A 44 1.89 20.79 -6.99
CA GLU A 44 2.38 21.48 -8.19
C GLU A 44 1.82 20.89 -9.48
N ALA A 45 1.62 19.57 -9.53
CA ALA A 45 1.16 18.89 -10.74
C ALA A 45 -0.36 18.81 -10.90
N GLN A 46 -1.12 18.75 -9.79
CA GLN A 46 -2.54 18.35 -9.81
C GLN A 46 -3.49 19.35 -9.15
N LEU A 47 -2.99 20.33 -8.41
CA LEU A 47 -3.82 21.34 -7.73
C LEU A 47 -3.71 22.72 -8.42
N PRO A 48 -4.64 23.65 -8.14
CA PRO A 48 -4.55 25.02 -8.67
C PRO A 48 -3.21 25.69 -8.36
N GLU A 49 -2.73 26.54 -9.30
CA GLU A 49 -1.42 27.20 -9.20
C GLU A 49 -1.25 28.05 -7.92
N ASP A 50 -2.34 28.54 -7.33
CA ASP A 50 -2.34 29.34 -6.10
C ASP A 50 -2.28 28.50 -4.81
N PHE A 51 -2.37 27.17 -4.90
CA PHE A 51 -2.27 26.28 -3.74
C PHE A 51 -0.82 26.12 -3.28
N GLY A 52 0.01 25.51 -4.14
CA GLY A 52 1.46 25.34 -3.97
C GLY A 52 1.91 24.82 -2.59
N THR A 53 3.16 25.11 -2.23
CA THR A 53 3.77 24.71 -0.95
C THR A 53 3.05 25.31 0.26
N SER A 54 2.55 26.54 0.17
CA SER A 54 1.81 27.18 1.27
C SER A 54 0.55 26.40 1.63
N GLY A 55 -0.21 25.94 0.64
CA GLY A 55 -1.41 25.13 0.88
C GLY A 55 -1.09 23.78 1.50
N VAL A 56 0.03 23.15 1.12
CA VAL A 56 0.50 21.90 1.74
C VAL A 56 0.83 22.11 3.22
N LEU A 57 1.56 23.18 3.56
CA LEU A 57 1.91 23.51 4.94
C LEU A 57 0.68 23.82 5.80
N ASP A 58 -0.27 24.60 5.26
CA ASP A 58 -1.52 24.92 5.96
C ASP A 58 -2.35 23.65 6.24
N LEU A 59 -2.41 22.72 5.28
CA LEU A 59 -3.10 21.44 5.47
C LEU A 59 -2.37 20.53 6.45
N GLU A 60 -1.05 20.48 6.43
CA GLU A 60 -0.26 19.70 7.39
C GLU A 60 -0.48 20.21 8.83
N GLU A 61 -0.45 21.53 9.05
CA GLU A 61 -0.74 22.15 10.35
C GLU A 61 -2.16 21.81 10.80
N ARG A 62 -3.13 21.90 9.90
CA ARG A 62 -4.53 21.56 10.19
C ARG A 62 -4.71 20.09 10.56
N LEU A 63 -4.13 19.16 9.79
CA LEU A 63 -4.15 17.73 10.10
C LEU A 63 -3.54 17.48 11.48
N GLY A 64 -2.44 18.17 11.81
CA GLY A 64 -1.85 18.17 13.15
C GLY A 64 -2.80 18.62 14.25
N ALA A 65 -3.48 19.76 14.05
CA ALA A 65 -4.41 20.33 15.01
C ALA A 65 -5.68 19.48 15.23
N GLU A 66 -6.14 18.78 14.19
CA GLU A 66 -7.33 17.91 14.23
C GLU A 66 -7.02 16.48 14.73
N GLY A 67 -5.75 16.17 15.02
CA GLY A 67 -5.33 14.85 15.49
C GLY A 67 -5.17 13.80 14.38
N TRP A 68 -5.19 14.24 13.11
CA TRP A 68 -4.95 13.44 11.91
C TRP A 68 -3.49 13.51 11.44
N ALA A 69 -2.58 13.91 12.33
CA ALA A 69 -1.18 14.20 12.04
C ALA A 69 -0.49 13.08 11.24
N ALA A 70 0.47 13.47 10.39
CA ALA A 70 1.27 12.55 9.60
C ALA A 70 1.82 11.40 10.46
N ALA A 71 1.47 10.17 10.10
CA ALA A 71 2.13 8.99 10.59
C ALA A 71 3.44 8.83 9.82
N SER A 72 4.44 8.14 10.39
CA SER A 72 5.72 7.93 9.70
C SER A 72 5.49 7.38 8.28
N GLY A 73 5.87 8.19 7.27
CA GLY A 73 5.78 7.85 5.85
C GLY A 73 4.42 8.02 5.19
N GLN A 74 3.49 8.80 5.78
CA GLN A 74 2.19 9.14 5.18
C GLN A 74 1.77 10.59 5.48
N PHE A 75 1.43 11.39 4.46
CA PHE A 75 1.01 12.79 4.64
C PHE A 75 -0.31 12.90 5.41
N VAL A 76 -1.31 12.10 5.00
CA VAL A 76 -2.51 11.85 5.81
C VAL A 76 -2.24 10.62 6.69
N GLY A 77 -2.00 10.87 7.98
CA GLY A 77 -1.51 9.85 8.88
C GLY A 77 -2.56 8.84 9.35
N ASP A 78 -3.82 9.26 9.46
CA ASP A 78 -4.89 8.35 9.88
C ASP A 78 -5.25 7.36 8.76
N PRO A 79 -5.12 6.04 9.01
CA PRO A 79 -5.34 5.03 7.97
C PRO A 79 -6.77 5.00 7.45
N PHE A 80 -7.76 5.28 8.30
CA PHE A 80 -9.17 5.22 7.93
C PHE A 80 -9.54 6.41 7.04
N LEU A 81 -9.20 7.62 7.48
CA LEU A 81 -9.38 8.84 6.68
C LEU A 81 -8.65 8.74 5.35
N ARG A 82 -7.38 8.28 5.34
CA ARG A 82 -6.62 8.10 4.10
C ARG A 82 -7.29 7.10 3.17
N ALA A 83 -7.77 5.97 3.66
CA ALA A 83 -8.49 4.98 2.85
C ALA A 83 -9.73 5.60 2.18
N LEU A 84 -10.53 6.39 2.92
CA LEU A 84 -11.70 7.07 2.36
C LEU A 84 -11.33 8.12 1.31
N LEU A 85 -10.26 8.89 1.54
CA LEU A 85 -9.77 9.88 0.58
C LEU A 85 -9.24 9.23 -0.69
N LEU A 86 -8.49 8.13 -0.58
CA LEU A 86 -8.00 7.36 -1.73
C LEU A 86 -9.16 6.70 -2.50
N LEU A 87 -10.19 6.23 -1.80
CA LEU A 87 -11.41 5.72 -2.42
C LEU A 87 -12.16 6.82 -3.19
N ARG A 88 -12.22 8.04 -2.64
CA ARG A 88 -12.75 9.22 -3.33
C ARG A 88 -11.90 9.61 -4.53
N LEU A 89 -10.58 9.56 -4.43
CA LEU A 89 -9.66 9.85 -5.54
C LEU A 89 -9.88 8.85 -6.68
N HIS A 90 -10.01 7.57 -6.34
CA HIS A 90 -10.22 6.50 -7.30
C HIS A 90 -11.58 6.62 -8.01
N HIS A 91 -12.68 6.84 -7.28
CA HIS A 91 -14.03 6.96 -7.86
C HIS A 91 -14.41 8.37 -8.34
N GLY A 92 -13.52 9.34 -8.23
CA GLY A 92 -13.78 10.74 -8.58
C GLY A 92 -13.91 11.00 -10.08
N ASP A 93 -13.40 10.10 -10.91
CA ASP A 93 -13.44 10.17 -12.37
C ASP A 93 -13.74 8.76 -12.97
N PRO A 94 -14.68 8.63 -13.93
CA PRO A 94 -15.02 7.34 -14.54
C PRO A 94 -13.86 6.60 -15.22
N ASP A 95 -12.89 7.33 -15.77
CA ASP A 95 -11.72 6.79 -16.45
C ASP A 95 -10.49 6.73 -15.51
N HIS A 96 -10.72 7.01 -14.22
CA HIS A 96 -9.70 7.01 -13.17
C HIS A 96 -8.46 7.87 -13.55
N GLU A 97 -8.65 8.92 -14.34
CA GLU A 97 -7.53 9.73 -14.86
C GLU A 97 -6.78 10.41 -13.73
N ARG A 98 -7.50 11.01 -12.78
CA ARG A 98 -6.91 11.66 -11.60
C ARG A 98 -6.12 10.70 -10.73
N TRP A 99 -6.64 9.50 -10.52
CA TRP A 99 -5.93 8.42 -9.83
C TRP A 99 -4.62 8.07 -10.51
N ARG A 100 -4.67 7.82 -11.83
CA ARG A 100 -3.49 7.49 -12.63
C ARG A 100 -2.48 8.62 -12.66
N ALA A 101 -2.94 9.85 -12.78
CA ALA A 101 -2.09 11.04 -12.83
C ALA A 101 -1.37 11.26 -11.50
N ALA A 102 -2.07 11.19 -10.36
CA ALA A 102 -1.45 11.32 -9.03
C ALA A 102 -0.35 10.28 -8.80
N HIS A 103 -0.63 9.01 -9.07
CA HIS A 103 0.39 7.96 -8.90
C HIS A 103 1.55 8.07 -9.89
N ARG A 104 1.32 8.51 -11.13
CA ARG A 104 2.40 8.78 -12.10
C ARG A 104 3.30 9.94 -11.64
N THR A 105 2.71 11.05 -11.16
CA THR A 105 3.48 12.16 -10.58
C THR A 105 4.40 11.66 -9.46
N LEU A 106 3.91 10.78 -8.58
CA LEU A 106 4.73 10.23 -7.50
C LEU A 106 5.78 9.23 -7.99
N ILE A 107 5.47 8.43 -9.02
CA ILE A 107 6.45 7.55 -9.66
C ILE A 107 7.62 8.36 -10.23
N ASP A 108 7.33 9.49 -10.88
CA ASP A 108 8.34 10.39 -11.45
C ASP A 108 9.15 11.06 -10.33
N HIS A 109 8.48 11.58 -9.29
CA HIS A 109 9.12 12.16 -8.10
C HIS A 109 10.13 11.20 -7.43
N TYR A 110 9.75 9.94 -7.22
CA TYR A 110 10.63 8.91 -6.66
C TYR A 110 11.54 8.23 -7.72
N GLY A 111 11.42 8.61 -8.99
CA GLY A 111 12.27 8.13 -10.08
C GLY A 111 13.46 9.04 -10.33
N ASP A 112 13.30 10.34 -10.07
CA ASP A 112 14.30 11.38 -10.37
C ASP A 112 15.39 11.50 -9.29
N GLU A 113 15.10 11.06 -8.06
CA GLU A 113 16.07 11.08 -6.96
C GLU A 113 16.49 9.66 -6.55
N ASP A 114 17.79 9.46 -6.34
CA ASP A 114 18.41 8.20 -5.87
C ASP A 114 18.67 8.14 -4.34
N PRO A 115 17.76 8.60 -3.43
CA PRO A 115 17.84 8.23 -2.03
C PRO A 115 17.74 6.72 -1.85
N PRO A 116 18.39 6.16 -0.82
CA PRO A 116 18.45 4.71 -0.59
C PRO A 116 17.08 4.03 -0.40
N ASP A 117 16.01 4.80 -0.14
CA ASP A 117 14.64 4.29 0.04
C ASP A 117 13.68 4.63 -1.10
N SER A 118 14.08 5.44 -2.09
CA SER A 118 13.18 5.95 -3.14
C SER A 118 12.49 4.83 -3.94
N ALA A 119 13.21 3.73 -4.17
CA ALA A 119 12.70 2.57 -4.90
C ALA A 119 11.44 1.96 -4.28
N ARG A 120 11.32 1.86 -2.94
CA ARG A 120 10.13 1.25 -2.34
C ARG A 120 8.88 2.14 -2.49
N TYR A 121 9.05 3.47 -2.43
CA TYR A 121 7.97 4.44 -2.65
C TYR A 121 7.49 4.41 -4.10
N ARG A 122 8.42 4.41 -5.06
CA ARG A 122 8.08 4.22 -6.48
C ARG A 122 7.30 2.92 -6.71
N LEU A 123 7.78 1.80 -6.16
CA LEU A 123 7.13 0.49 -6.32
C LEU A 123 5.75 0.42 -5.68
N HIS A 124 5.53 1.12 -4.56
CA HIS A 124 4.21 1.27 -3.95
C HIS A 124 3.22 1.91 -4.94
N HIS A 125 3.62 2.99 -5.63
CA HIS A 125 2.74 3.65 -6.61
C HIS A 125 2.58 2.86 -7.92
N GLU A 126 3.62 2.19 -8.40
CA GLU A 126 3.48 1.26 -9.55
C GLU A 126 2.50 0.12 -9.21
N LEU A 127 2.55 -0.39 -7.97
CA LEU A 127 1.62 -1.41 -7.50
C LEU A 127 0.18 -0.88 -7.41
N ALA A 128 -0.02 0.35 -6.93
CA ALA A 128 -1.33 1.02 -6.92
C ALA A 128 -1.93 1.21 -8.33
N LEU A 129 -1.08 1.23 -9.37
CA LEU A 129 -1.49 1.22 -10.78
C LEU A 129 -1.66 -0.19 -11.37
N GLY A 130 -1.59 -1.24 -10.54
CA GLY A 130 -1.74 -2.64 -10.95
C GLY A 130 -0.47 -3.28 -11.52
N LYS A 131 0.67 -2.58 -11.56
CA LYS A 131 1.92 -3.09 -12.16
C LYS A 131 2.77 -3.85 -11.15
N ALA A 132 2.28 -5.02 -10.73
CA ALA A 132 2.93 -5.83 -9.71
C ALA A 132 4.32 -6.38 -10.12
N ASP A 133 4.59 -6.53 -11.42
CA ASP A 133 5.82 -7.17 -11.92
C ASP A 133 7.11 -6.48 -11.44
N PHE A 134 7.11 -5.14 -11.34
CA PHE A 134 8.26 -4.39 -10.84
C PHE A 134 8.53 -4.68 -9.37
N ALA A 135 7.48 -4.75 -8.55
CA ALA A 135 7.59 -5.07 -7.12
C ALA A 135 8.06 -6.52 -6.92
N VAL A 136 7.52 -7.47 -7.69
CA VAL A 136 7.94 -8.87 -7.65
C VAL A 136 9.40 -9.02 -8.05
N ALA A 137 9.84 -8.35 -9.12
CA ALA A 137 11.23 -8.37 -9.56
C ALA A 137 12.16 -7.80 -8.48
N HIS A 138 11.83 -6.63 -7.92
CA HIS A 138 12.61 -6.00 -6.85
C HIS A 138 12.73 -6.90 -5.62
N LEU A 139 11.61 -7.44 -5.11
CA LEU A 139 11.61 -8.31 -3.93
C LEU A 139 12.37 -9.60 -4.19
N ARG A 140 12.24 -10.22 -5.36
CA ARG A 140 13.01 -11.41 -5.76
C ARG A 140 14.51 -11.13 -5.78
N ASP A 141 14.91 -10.02 -6.41
CA ASP A 141 16.32 -9.72 -6.64
C ASP A 141 17.03 -9.26 -5.37
N THR A 142 16.31 -8.60 -4.46
CA THR A 142 16.84 -8.17 -3.16
C THR A 142 16.82 -9.29 -2.12
N PHE A 143 15.95 -10.30 -2.25
CA PHE A 143 15.82 -11.40 -1.29
C PHE A 143 17.16 -12.05 -0.84
N PRO A 144 18.10 -12.41 -1.75
CA PRO A 144 19.36 -13.04 -1.32
C PRO A 144 20.37 -12.07 -0.69
N ARG A 145 20.21 -10.75 -0.84
CA ARG A 145 21.24 -9.75 -0.51
C ARG A 145 20.83 -8.80 0.62
N ALA A 146 19.56 -8.41 0.68
CA ALA A 146 19.04 -7.49 1.69
C ALA A 146 18.96 -8.17 3.06
N ASP A 147 19.15 -7.41 4.14
CA ASP A 147 18.81 -7.91 5.49
C ASP A 147 17.35 -8.39 5.54
N THR A 148 17.07 -9.43 6.32
CA THR A 148 15.73 -10.05 6.37
C THR A 148 14.69 -9.09 6.91
N ARG A 149 15.04 -8.28 7.91
CA ARG A 149 14.13 -7.29 8.49
C ARG A 149 13.80 -6.23 7.43
N SER A 150 14.82 -5.66 6.79
CA SER A 150 14.62 -4.66 5.72
C SER A 150 13.81 -5.20 4.54
N TRP A 151 14.00 -6.48 4.19
CA TRP A 151 13.24 -7.12 3.12
C TRP A 151 11.75 -7.29 3.50
N LEU A 152 11.46 -7.75 4.72
CA LEU A 152 10.09 -7.87 5.23
C LEU A 152 9.40 -6.49 5.35
N ALA A 153 10.13 -5.48 5.84
CA ALA A 153 9.64 -4.11 5.91
C ALA A 153 9.32 -3.56 4.52
N SER A 154 10.20 -3.82 3.53
CA SER A 154 9.96 -3.43 2.13
C SER A 154 8.74 -4.13 1.54
N LEU A 155 8.57 -5.43 1.79
CA LEU A 155 7.39 -6.20 1.37
C LEU A 155 6.10 -5.58 1.94
N VAL A 156 6.03 -5.36 3.25
CA VAL A 156 4.84 -4.80 3.90
C VAL A 156 4.58 -3.37 3.42
N PHE A 157 5.62 -2.55 3.26
CA PHE A 157 5.49 -1.18 2.78
C PHE A 157 4.94 -1.14 1.34
N ILE A 158 5.55 -1.88 0.41
CA ILE A 158 5.10 -1.92 -0.99
C ILE A 158 3.67 -2.46 -1.05
N ALA A 159 3.38 -3.55 -0.33
CA ALA A 159 2.06 -4.18 -0.29
C ALA A 159 0.99 -3.33 0.41
N SER A 160 1.35 -2.26 1.11
CA SER A 160 0.38 -1.29 1.66
C SER A 160 -0.21 -0.36 0.59
N ALA A 161 0.21 -0.52 -0.68
CA ALA A 161 -0.36 0.19 -1.81
C ALA A 161 -1.89 0.03 -1.82
N PRO A 162 -2.64 1.12 -2.03
CA PRO A 162 -4.08 1.00 -2.18
C PRO A 162 -4.40 0.11 -3.39
N TYR A 163 -5.38 -0.78 -3.23
CA TYR A 163 -5.88 -1.62 -4.31
C TYR A 163 -7.29 -1.21 -4.66
N TYR A 164 -7.46 -0.81 -5.90
CA TYR A 164 -8.76 -0.69 -6.54
C TYR A 164 -8.63 -1.39 -7.89
N HIS A 165 -9.61 -2.24 -8.21
CA HIS A 165 -9.50 -3.34 -9.18
C HIS A 165 -8.61 -3.03 -10.38
N ALA A 166 -7.68 -3.95 -10.64
CA ALA A 166 -6.64 -3.79 -11.64
C ALA A 166 -7.24 -3.43 -13.01
N HIS A 167 -6.73 -2.33 -13.53
CA HIS A 167 -7.06 -1.84 -14.84
C HIS A 167 -6.32 -2.64 -15.93
N ASP A 168 -6.89 -2.72 -17.13
CA ASP A 168 -6.11 -3.02 -18.34
C ASP A 168 -4.94 -2.02 -18.49
N PRO A 169 -3.97 -2.26 -19.40
CA PRO A 169 -2.88 -1.31 -19.64
C PRO A 169 -3.33 0.13 -19.96
N ASP A 170 -4.60 0.34 -20.31
CA ASP A 170 -5.21 1.63 -20.62
C ASP A 170 -5.93 2.28 -19.43
N GLY A 171 -6.19 1.58 -18.32
CA GLY A 171 -6.95 2.12 -17.18
C GLY A 171 -8.39 1.61 -17.00
N ARG A 172 -8.81 0.55 -17.71
CA ARG A 172 -10.21 0.04 -17.67
C ARG A 172 -10.40 -1.17 -16.78
N ASP A 173 -11.51 -1.24 -16.04
CA ASP A 173 -11.88 -2.38 -15.20
C ASP A 173 -11.92 -3.70 -15.99
N PHE A 174 -11.14 -4.70 -15.57
CA PHE A 174 -11.04 -5.94 -16.34
C PHE A 174 -12.24 -6.89 -16.16
N ASP A 175 -12.98 -6.79 -15.07
CA ASP A 175 -14.19 -7.57 -14.77
C ASP A 175 -14.80 -7.25 -13.39
N GLY A 176 -14.25 -6.26 -12.64
CA GLY A 176 -14.68 -5.91 -11.30
C GLY A 176 -14.33 -6.94 -10.21
N HIS A 177 -13.48 -7.95 -10.48
CA HIS A 177 -13.10 -8.96 -9.50
C HIS A 177 -11.76 -8.62 -8.81
N ASP A 178 -11.61 -9.00 -7.54
CA ASP A 178 -10.32 -8.93 -6.85
C ASP A 178 -9.46 -10.14 -7.25
N HIS A 179 -8.46 -9.91 -8.09
CA HIS A 179 -7.57 -10.97 -8.59
C HIS A 179 -6.46 -11.34 -7.60
N ARG A 180 -6.23 -10.55 -6.54
CA ARG A 180 -5.13 -10.78 -5.59
C ARG A 180 -5.23 -12.14 -4.92
N SER A 181 -6.43 -12.58 -4.53
CA SER A 181 -6.63 -13.91 -3.94
C SER A 181 -6.27 -15.03 -4.91
N SER A 182 -6.69 -14.91 -6.17
CA SER A 182 -6.40 -15.91 -7.22
C SER A 182 -4.90 -16.03 -7.46
N VAL A 183 -4.20 -14.89 -7.50
CA VAL A 183 -2.74 -14.84 -7.60
C VAL A 183 -2.09 -15.41 -6.36
N ALA A 184 -2.45 -14.97 -5.17
CA ALA A 184 -1.89 -15.45 -3.90
C ALA A 184 -2.00 -16.97 -3.78
N LEU A 185 -3.15 -17.53 -4.12
CA LEU A 185 -3.41 -18.97 -4.09
C LEU A 185 -2.68 -19.75 -5.20
N GLY A 186 -2.06 -19.08 -6.17
CA GLY A 186 -1.28 -19.67 -7.25
C GLY A 186 -2.13 -20.18 -8.42
N HIS A 187 -3.40 -19.79 -8.51
CA HIS A 187 -4.28 -20.23 -9.59
C HIS A 187 -3.85 -19.69 -10.96
N THR A 188 -3.10 -18.59 -10.98
CA THR A 188 -2.60 -17.94 -12.21
C THR A 188 -1.16 -18.31 -12.54
N ASP A 189 -0.51 -19.18 -11.78
CA ASP A 189 0.93 -19.46 -11.95
C ASP A 189 1.25 -20.15 -13.28
N ALA A 190 0.31 -20.93 -13.83
CA ALA A 190 0.50 -21.63 -15.10
C ALA A 190 0.61 -20.67 -16.30
N ASP A 191 0.00 -19.48 -16.18
CA ASP A 191 -0.01 -18.44 -17.22
C ASP A 191 1.15 -17.45 -17.07
N GLN A 192 1.93 -17.57 -16.00
CA GLN A 192 3.07 -16.69 -15.73
C GLN A 192 4.33 -17.20 -16.43
N GLN A 193 5.02 -16.30 -17.11
CA GLN A 193 6.30 -16.57 -17.75
C GLN A 193 7.40 -15.71 -17.10
N PRO A 194 8.05 -16.19 -16.01
CA PRO A 194 9.18 -15.50 -15.42
C PRO A 194 10.32 -15.34 -16.45
N PRO A 195 11.12 -14.27 -16.40
CA PRO A 195 12.26 -14.11 -17.30
C PRO A 195 13.24 -15.29 -17.22
N ASP A 196 13.75 -15.76 -18.36
CA ASP A 196 14.60 -16.97 -18.43
C ASP A 196 15.85 -16.91 -17.54
N SER A 197 16.34 -15.71 -17.24
CA SER A 197 17.55 -15.49 -16.44
C SER A 197 17.35 -15.58 -14.92
N VAL A 198 16.14 -15.85 -14.44
CA VAL A 198 15.81 -15.78 -13.00
C VAL A 198 15.34 -17.12 -12.45
N ASN A 199 15.44 -17.29 -11.13
CA ASN A 199 14.87 -18.45 -10.46
C ASN A 199 13.34 -18.37 -10.50
N ALA A 200 12.70 -19.10 -11.41
CA ALA A 200 11.25 -19.12 -11.60
C ALA A 200 10.49 -19.52 -10.34
N VAL A 201 11.00 -20.49 -9.56
CA VAL A 201 10.37 -20.92 -8.30
C VAL A 201 10.36 -19.77 -7.29
N LEU A 202 11.49 -19.09 -7.08
CA LEU A 202 11.55 -17.94 -6.18
C LEU A 202 10.65 -16.80 -6.66
N HIS A 203 10.65 -16.52 -7.96
CA HIS A 203 9.82 -15.48 -8.56
C HIS A 203 8.33 -15.71 -8.27
N LEU A 204 7.81 -16.92 -8.56
CA LEU A 204 6.41 -17.25 -8.30
C LEU A 204 6.07 -17.23 -6.81
N ARG A 205 6.98 -17.67 -5.93
CA ARG A 205 6.79 -17.57 -4.47
C ARG A 205 6.66 -16.12 -4.00
N VAL A 206 7.55 -15.24 -4.46
CA VAL A 206 7.53 -13.81 -4.14
C VAL A 206 6.26 -13.15 -4.68
N ARG A 207 5.84 -13.51 -5.90
CA ARG A 207 4.57 -13.05 -6.48
C ARG A 207 3.38 -13.43 -5.61
N ARG A 208 3.22 -14.71 -5.27
CA ARG A 208 2.13 -15.17 -4.40
C ARG A 208 2.15 -14.48 -3.05
N LEU A 209 3.33 -14.33 -2.45
CA LEU A 209 3.51 -13.67 -1.16
C LEU A 209 3.14 -12.18 -1.22
N LEU A 210 3.59 -11.43 -2.24
CA LEU A 210 3.24 -10.02 -2.43
C LEU A 210 1.73 -9.85 -2.48
N HIS A 211 1.04 -10.63 -3.31
CA HIS A 211 -0.43 -10.53 -3.44
C HIS A 211 -1.17 -10.96 -2.17
N ALA A 212 -0.65 -11.95 -1.43
CA ALA A 212 -1.23 -12.36 -0.15
C ALA A 212 -1.13 -11.23 0.87
N VAL A 213 0.05 -10.61 1.03
CA VAL A 213 0.22 -9.47 1.93
C VAL A 213 -0.64 -8.30 1.48
N TRP A 214 -0.62 -7.98 0.18
CA TRP A 214 -1.37 -6.85 -0.38
C TRP A 214 -2.88 -6.94 -0.13
N GLN A 215 -3.45 -8.15 -0.23
CA GLN A 215 -4.85 -8.36 0.12
C GLN A 215 -5.10 -8.27 1.63
N LEU A 216 -4.24 -8.89 2.45
CA LEU A 216 -4.47 -8.99 3.90
C LEU A 216 -4.18 -7.69 4.66
N THR A 217 -3.46 -6.74 4.06
CA THR A 217 -3.21 -5.40 4.61
C THR A 217 -4.19 -4.35 4.10
N ASP A 218 -5.14 -4.73 3.24
CA ASP A 218 -6.14 -3.82 2.70
C ASP A 218 -7.23 -3.50 3.73
N PRO A 219 -7.41 -2.22 4.13
CA PRO A 219 -8.40 -1.85 5.14
C PRO A 219 -9.85 -2.04 4.69
N LEU A 220 -10.10 -2.23 3.39
CA LEU A 220 -11.43 -2.36 2.81
C LEU A 220 -11.82 -3.81 2.53
N VAL A 221 -10.93 -4.78 2.77
CA VAL A 221 -11.16 -6.20 2.46
C VAL A 221 -11.09 -7.04 3.73
N LEU A 222 -12.07 -7.95 3.89
CA LEU A 222 -12.03 -8.93 4.98
C LEU A 222 -10.95 -9.98 4.70
N PRO A 223 -10.12 -10.34 5.69
CA PRO A 223 -9.04 -11.31 5.50
C PRO A 223 -9.59 -12.70 5.12
N ASP A 224 -9.11 -13.26 4.00
CA ASP A 224 -9.46 -14.62 3.57
C ASP A 224 -8.60 -15.66 4.32
N PRO A 225 -9.21 -16.62 5.05
CA PRO A 225 -8.48 -17.68 5.74
C PRO A 225 -7.59 -18.54 4.83
N LYS A 226 -7.98 -18.76 3.57
CA LYS A 226 -7.17 -19.53 2.61
C LYS A 226 -5.92 -18.76 2.20
N VAL A 227 -6.06 -17.47 1.94
CA VAL A 227 -4.92 -16.58 1.61
C VAL A 227 -4.00 -16.46 2.83
N THR A 228 -4.57 -16.41 4.02
CA THR A 228 -3.83 -16.42 5.30
C THR A 228 -2.98 -17.69 5.47
N GLU A 229 -3.53 -18.87 5.17
CA GLU A 229 -2.74 -20.11 5.24
C GLU A 229 -1.68 -20.19 4.13
N ARG A 230 -1.99 -19.66 2.95
CA ARG A 230 -1.01 -19.55 1.87
C ARG A 230 0.13 -18.60 2.22
N LEU A 231 -0.14 -17.47 2.89
CA LEU A 231 0.87 -16.55 3.43
C LEU A 231 1.84 -17.29 4.35
N ARG A 232 1.32 -18.07 5.32
CA ARG A 232 2.13 -18.92 6.20
C ARG A 232 3.05 -19.82 5.40
N PHE A 233 2.46 -20.59 4.48
CA PHE A 233 3.20 -21.57 3.68
C PHE A 233 4.35 -20.93 2.89
N GLU A 234 4.12 -19.81 2.20
CA GLU A 234 5.18 -19.18 1.41
C GLU A 234 6.31 -18.62 2.28
N LEU A 235 6.00 -18.01 3.44
CA LEU A 235 7.02 -17.52 4.37
C LEU A 235 7.88 -18.66 4.95
N GLU A 236 7.27 -19.81 5.30
CA GLU A 236 8.01 -21.00 5.74
C GLU A 236 8.93 -21.55 4.66
N GLN A 237 8.45 -21.54 3.41
CA GLN A 237 9.25 -22.00 2.30
C GLN A 237 10.42 -21.06 1.99
N LEU A 238 10.24 -19.75 2.13
CA LEU A 238 11.33 -18.78 2.02
C LEU A 238 12.32 -18.90 3.19
N SER A 239 11.86 -19.21 4.40
CA SER A 239 12.73 -19.39 5.56
C SER A 239 13.72 -20.54 5.36
N ASN A 240 13.28 -21.62 4.71
CA ASN A 240 14.14 -22.76 4.33
C ASN A 240 15.21 -22.41 3.28
N LEU A 241 14.98 -21.37 2.47
CA LEU A 241 15.93 -20.90 1.46
C LEU A 241 16.99 -19.95 2.02
N ARG A 242 16.84 -19.48 3.27
CA ARG A 242 17.67 -18.42 3.84
C ARG A 242 18.19 -18.74 5.25
N PRO A 243 19.31 -19.46 5.40
CA PRO A 243 19.83 -19.86 6.72
C PRO A 243 20.09 -18.69 7.68
N ALA A 244 20.72 -17.60 7.20
CA ALA A 244 21.06 -16.43 8.03
C ALA A 244 19.85 -15.59 8.46
N GLY A 245 18.70 -15.75 7.78
CA GLY A 245 17.47 -14.98 8.01
C GLY A 245 16.29 -15.83 8.49
N ASN A 246 16.50 -17.13 8.67
CA ASN A 246 15.43 -18.12 8.85
C ASN A 246 14.52 -17.76 10.03
N ALA A 247 15.09 -17.37 11.17
CA ALA A 247 14.33 -17.09 12.39
C ALA A 247 13.27 -15.98 12.20
N LEU A 248 13.59 -14.92 11.45
CA LEU A 248 12.66 -13.81 11.21
C LEU A 248 11.53 -14.20 10.26
N LEU A 249 11.86 -14.88 9.15
CA LEU A 249 10.86 -15.39 8.20
C LEU A 249 9.94 -16.43 8.83
N TRP A 250 10.51 -17.34 9.63
CA TRP A 250 9.75 -18.34 10.37
C TRP A 250 8.85 -17.70 11.42
N ARG A 251 9.31 -16.67 12.14
CA ARG A 251 8.46 -15.95 13.09
C ARG A 251 7.33 -15.20 12.39
N ALA A 252 7.62 -14.51 11.29
CA ALA A 252 6.60 -13.85 10.46
C ALA A 252 5.55 -14.85 9.96
N SER A 253 5.94 -16.07 9.57
CA SER A 253 5.00 -17.11 9.12
C SER A 253 4.03 -17.56 10.23
N ARG A 254 4.36 -17.33 11.50
CA ARG A 254 3.51 -17.67 12.64
C ARG A 254 2.66 -16.50 13.10
N ASP A 255 3.25 -15.31 13.18
CA ASP A 255 2.61 -14.13 13.75
C ASP A 255 1.66 -13.45 12.75
N TRP A 256 2.08 -13.24 11.49
CA TRP A 256 1.29 -12.49 10.51
C TRP A 256 -0.08 -13.10 10.19
N PRO A 257 -0.24 -14.45 10.09
CA PRO A 257 -1.57 -15.04 9.92
C PRO A 257 -2.55 -14.68 11.05
N SER A 258 -2.06 -14.64 12.28
CA SER A 258 -2.86 -14.27 13.46
C SER A 258 -3.20 -12.79 13.44
N ASP A 259 -2.23 -11.94 13.08
CA ASP A 259 -2.45 -10.50 12.94
C ASP A 259 -3.47 -10.18 11.84
N ALA A 260 -3.39 -10.84 10.67
CA ALA A 260 -4.34 -10.68 9.57
C ALA A 260 -5.77 -10.97 10.03
N LEU A 261 -6.01 -12.14 10.63
CA LEU A 261 -7.34 -12.56 11.09
C LEU A 261 -7.88 -11.68 12.22
N ALA A 262 -7.00 -11.04 12.98
CA ALA A 262 -7.36 -10.08 14.03
C ALA A 262 -7.51 -8.63 13.52
N GLY A 263 -7.32 -8.38 12.22
CA GLY A 263 -7.35 -7.03 11.65
C GLY A 263 -6.22 -6.13 12.15
N ARG A 264 -5.09 -6.70 12.57
CA ARG A 264 -3.92 -5.97 13.07
C ARG A 264 -2.88 -5.78 11.97
N PRO A 265 -2.15 -4.65 11.97
CA PRO A 265 -1.00 -4.47 11.08
C PRO A 265 0.06 -5.56 11.28
N PHE A 266 0.72 -5.96 10.20
CA PHE A 266 1.83 -6.91 10.27
C PHE A 266 3.03 -6.28 10.95
N ARG A 267 3.41 -6.85 12.09
CA ARG A 267 4.59 -6.41 12.84
C ARG A 267 5.83 -7.08 12.26
N ILE A 268 6.87 -6.30 11.97
CA ILE A 268 8.15 -6.87 11.58
C ILE A 268 8.81 -7.44 12.85
N PRO A 269 9.14 -8.74 12.89
CA PRO A 269 9.68 -9.32 14.11
C PRO A 269 10.99 -8.65 14.54
N GLY A 270 11.07 -8.25 15.82
CA GLY A 270 12.24 -7.57 16.38
C GLY A 270 12.23 -6.04 16.23
N ASP A 271 11.06 -5.44 15.98
CA ASP A 271 10.76 -4.00 16.11
C ASP A 271 10.26 -3.62 17.52
N ASP A 272 10.54 -4.43 18.54
CA ASP A 272 10.29 -4.06 19.93
C ASP A 272 11.19 -2.87 20.27
N HIS A 273 10.72 -1.65 19.99
CA HIS A 273 11.20 -0.45 20.66
C HIS A 273 10.99 -0.70 22.14
N ASP A 274 12.12 -0.83 22.83
CA ASP A 274 12.29 -0.83 24.28
C ASP A 274 11.52 0.36 24.87
N SER A 275 10.22 0.20 25.07
CA SER A 275 9.40 1.08 25.89
C SER A 275 9.59 0.62 27.34
N GLY A 276 10.87 0.60 27.72
CA GLY A 276 11.33 0.45 29.09
C GLY A 276 11.04 1.76 29.79
N ASP A 277 9.87 1.80 30.42
CA ASP A 277 9.55 2.64 31.56
C ASP A 277 10.74 2.70 32.53
N GLY A 278 11.49 3.80 32.43
CA GLY A 278 12.60 4.16 33.31
C GLY A 278 12.16 5.21 34.32
N GLY A 279 11.01 5.01 34.97
CA GLY A 279 10.61 5.79 36.12
C GLY A 279 11.60 5.62 37.29
N ARG A 280 12.28 6.71 37.64
CA ARG A 280 12.60 7.09 39.03
C ARG A 280 12.66 8.60 39.16
#